data_AF-A0A2E8EVU5-F1
#
_entry.id   AF-A0A2E8EVU5-F1
#
_cell.length_a   1.000
_cell.length_b   1.000
_cell.length_c   1.000
_cell.angle_alpha   90.00
_cell.angle_beta   90.00
_cell.angle_gamma   90.00
#
_symmetry.space_group_name_H-M   'P 1'
#
loop_
_entity.id
_entity.type
_entity.pdbx_description
1 polymer ?
#
loop_
_entity_poly.entity_id
_entity_poly.type
_entity_poly.pdbx_seq_one_letter_code
_entity_poly.pdbx_strand_id
1 'polypeptide(L)' 'MRRGETAKVIELKSVNEFRNMAGYGDLNIRERKCLKCDKKFISKGNHNRLCDSCKSKDTYAYCQVPLATVHTNIKGEIL' A
#
# COMPACT_ATOMS: atom_id res chain seq x y z
N MET A 1 -24.51 1.04 23.04
CA MET A 1 -23.35 1.75 22.43
C MET A 1 -22.07 1.02 22.82
N ARG A 2 -21.28 0.53 21.85
CA ARG A 2 -20.04 -0.25 22.09
C ARG A 2 -18.88 0.72 22.31
N ARG A 3 -18.35 0.80 23.53
CA ARG A 3 -17.28 1.74 23.96
C ARG A 3 -15.96 1.66 23.16
N GLY A 4 -15.75 0.63 22.34
CA GLY A 4 -14.52 0.43 21.56
C GLY A 4 -14.50 1.04 20.16
N GLU A 5 -15.64 1.45 19.60
CA GLU A 5 -15.70 2.02 18.23
C GLU A 5 -15.23 3.47 18.19
N THR A 6 -15.49 4.25 19.23
CA THR A 6 -15.11 5.66 19.32
C THR A 6 -13.60 5.88 19.47
N ALA A 7 -12.90 5.03 20.23
CA ALA A 7 -11.45 5.13 20.42
C ALA A 7 -10.68 4.94 19.09
N LYS A 8 -11.05 3.92 18.30
CA LYS A 8 -10.46 3.67 16.97
C LYS A 8 -10.71 4.80 15.97
N VAL A 9 -11.87 5.46 16.08
CA VAL A 9 -12.21 6.60 15.21
C VAL A 9 -11.38 7.84 15.54
N ILE A 10 -11.13 8.09 16.84
CA ILE A 10 -10.27 9.20 17.28
C ILE A 10 -8.83 8.99 16.81
N GLU A 11 -8.32 7.76 16.92
CA GLU A 11 -6.96 7.41 16.50
C GLU A 11 -6.77 7.54 14.97
N LEU A 12 -7.77 7.21 14.16
CA LEU A 12 -7.69 7.40 12.71
C LEU A 12 -7.67 8.88 12.31
N LYS A 13 -8.36 9.75 13.05
CA LYS A 13 -8.37 11.20 12.78
C LYS A 13 -7.00 11.82 13.01
N SER A 14 -6.38 11.55 14.15
CA SER A 14 -5.05 12.09 14.46
C SER A 14 -3.98 11.60 13.48
N VAL A 15 -4.07 10.34 13.04
CA VAL A 15 -3.19 9.79 12.00
C VAL A 15 -3.40 10.50 10.65
N ASN A 16 -4.64 10.78 10.26
CA ASN A 16 -4.94 11.49 9.01
C ASN A 16 -4.46 12.95 9.07
N GLU A 17 -4.60 13.64 10.21
CA GLU A 17 -4.05 14.98 10.41
C GLU A 17 -2.53 15.01 10.17
N PHE A 18 -1.79 14.08 10.78
CA PHE A 18 -0.34 13.98 10.58
C PHE A 18 0.03 13.72 9.11
N ARG A 19 -0.72 12.84 8.44
CA ARG A 19 -0.51 12.54 7.02
C ARG A 19 -0.75 13.76 6.14
N ASN A 20 -1.82 14.50 6.38
CA ASN A 20 -2.14 15.72 5.64
C ASN A 20 -1.08 16.80 5.85
N MET A 21 -0.56 16.97 7.07
CA MET A 21 0.57 17.86 7.35
C MET A 21 1.83 17.48 6.56
N ALA A 22 2.04 16.18 6.31
CA ALA A 22 3.14 15.67 5.50
C ALA A 22 2.82 15.59 3.98
N GLY A 23 1.68 16.14 3.54
CA GLY A 23 1.27 16.18 2.12
C GLY A 23 0.68 14.86 1.58
N TYR A 24 0.38 13.89 2.44
CA TYR A 24 -0.26 12.64 2.05
C TYR A 24 -1.78 12.71 2.24
N GLY A 25 -2.54 12.04 1.37
CA GLY A 25 -3.99 11.91 1.54
C GLY A 25 -4.42 11.01 2.71
N ASP A 26 -5.68 11.16 3.11
CA ASP A 26 -6.33 10.42 4.19
C ASP A 26 -6.28 8.90 4.01
N LEU A 27 -6.02 8.20 5.12
CA LEU A 27 -6.32 6.78 5.25
C LEU A 27 -7.82 6.58 5.42
N ASN A 28 -8.41 5.83 4.50
CA ASN A 28 -9.75 5.34 4.62
C ASN A 28 -9.71 3.83 4.92
N ILE A 29 -10.00 3.49 6.19
CA ILE A 29 -10.01 2.12 6.69
C ILE A 29 -11.48 1.69 6.77
N ARG A 30 -11.89 0.78 5.89
CA ARG A 30 -13.28 0.25 5.87
C ARG A 30 -13.28 -1.26 5.76
N GLU A 31 -14.18 -1.93 6.47
CA GLU A 31 -14.43 -3.35 6.23
C GLU A 31 -15.10 -3.54 4.86
N ARG A 32 -14.59 -4.46 4.06
CA ARG A 32 -15.11 -4.81 2.73
C ARG A 32 -15.09 -6.31 2.50
N LYS A 33 -15.89 -6.78 1.55
CA LYS A 33 -15.85 -8.16 1.04
C LYS A 33 -14.81 -8.24 -0.09
N CYS A 34 -13.93 -9.23 -0.03
CA CYS A 34 -12.96 -9.50 -1.10
C CYS A 34 -13.68 -10.01 -2.36
N LEU A 35 -13.38 -9.44 -3.53
CA LEU A 35 -14.03 -9.87 -4.78
C LEU A 35 -13.63 -11.28 -5.26
N LYS A 36 -12.50 -11.82 -4.79
CA LYS A 36 -11.96 -13.12 -5.25
C LYS A 36 -12.35 -14.30 -4.36
N CYS A 37 -12.42 -14.08 -3.05
CA CYS A 37 -12.64 -15.16 -2.08
C CYS A 37 -13.80 -14.88 -1.12
N ASP A 38 -14.51 -13.76 -1.30
CA ASP A 38 -15.67 -13.37 -0.51
C ASP A 38 -15.44 -13.16 1.00
N LYS A 39 -14.20 -13.30 1.48
CA LYS A 39 -13.84 -13.03 2.87
C LYS A 39 -13.93 -11.53 3.18
N LYS A 40 -14.44 -11.21 4.37
CA LYS A 40 -14.39 -9.85 4.91
C LYS A 40 -12.94 -9.49 5.27
N PHE A 41 -12.53 -8.27 4.97
CA PHE A 41 -11.20 -7.77 5.28
C PHE A 41 -11.20 -6.25 5.46
N ILE A 42 -10.15 -5.73 6.08
CA ILE A 42 -9.96 -4.29 6.26
C ILE A 42 -9.29 -3.70 5.02
N SER A 43 -10.05 -2.93 4.25
CA SER A 43 -9.57 -2.23 3.06
C SER A 43 -8.78 -0.99 3.46
N LYS A 44 -7.47 -1.02 3.19
CA LYS A 44 -6.60 0.16 3.23
C LYS A 44 -6.74 0.92 1.90
N GLY A 45 -7.59 1.94 1.86
CA GLY A 45 -7.79 2.81 0.69
C GLY A 45 -9.13 2.60 -0.06
N ASN A 46 -9.50 3.59 -0.87
CA ASN A 46 -10.83 3.67 -1.50
C ASN A 46 -11.06 2.60 -2.58
N HIS A 47 -10.02 2.25 -3.32
CA HIS A 47 -10.11 1.35 -4.48
C HIS A 47 -9.70 -0.09 -4.18
N ASN A 48 -9.19 -0.37 -2.98
CA ASN A 48 -8.80 -1.73 -2.62
C ASN A 48 -10.03 -2.63 -2.46
N ARG A 49 -10.05 -3.73 -3.21
CA ARG A 49 -11.16 -4.70 -3.28
C ARG A 49 -10.71 -6.16 -3.11
N LEU A 50 -9.41 -6.38 -2.88
CA LEU A 50 -8.82 -7.70 -2.66
C LEU A 50 -8.18 -7.77 -1.28
N CYS A 51 -8.40 -8.88 -0.58
CA CYS A 51 -7.71 -9.14 0.69
C CYS A 51 -6.24 -9.49 0.46
N ASP A 52 -5.42 -9.37 1.50
CA ASP A 52 -3.96 -9.56 1.38
C ASP A 52 -3.59 -10.95 0.87
N SER A 53 -4.33 -11.99 1.26
CA SER A 53 -4.15 -13.36 0.76
C SER A 53 -4.48 -13.54 -0.72
N CYS A 54 -5.36 -12.70 -1.27
CA CYS A 54 -5.73 -12.73 -2.68
C CYS A 54 -4.81 -11.85 -3.52
N LYS A 55 -4.33 -10.73 -2.96
CA LYS A 55 -3.33 -9.87 -3.59
C LYS A 55 -1.99 -10.57 -3.79
N SER A 56 -1.53 -11.35 -2.82
CA SER A 56 -0.25 -12.08 -2.93
C SER A 56 -0.26 -13.17 -4.01
N LYS A 57 -1.45 -13.62 -4.43
CA LYS A 57 -1.60 -14.54 -5.58
C LYS A 57 -1.63 -13.80 -6.92
N ASP A 58 -1.80 -12.48 -6.88
CA ASP A 58 -1.72 -11.60 -8.05
C ASP A 58 -0.39 -10.85 -7.99
N THR A 59 0.71 -11.58 -7.81
CA THR A 59 2.06 -11.08 -8.10
C THR A 59 2.12 -10.78 -9.59
N TYR A 60 1.61 -9.62 -9.98
CA TYR A 60 2.19 -8.88 -11.07
C TYR A 60 3.67 -8.74 -10.72
N ALA A 61 4.48 -9.47 -11.46
CA ALA A 61 5.90 -9.22 -11.59
C ALA A 61 6.06 -7.72 -11.87
N TYR A 62 6.32 -6.92 -10.83
CA TYR A 62 7.12 -5.73 -11.05
C TYR A 62 8.39 -6.29 -11.67
N CYS A 63 8.60 -5.99 -12.95
CA CYS A 63 9.81 -6.30 -13.65
C CYS A 63 10.97 -6.01 -12.68
N GLN A 64 11.71 -7.05 -12.30
CA GLN A 64 13.13 -6.88 -12.13
C GLN A 64 13.57 -6.22 -13.43
N VAL A 65 13.63 -4.89 -13.46
CA VAL A 65 14.65 -4.24 -14.27
C VAL A 65 15.93 -4.88 -13.74
N PRO A 66 16.62 -5.73 -14.52
CA PRO A 66 17.95 -6.13 -14.10
C PRO A 66 18.69 -4.83 -13.82
N LEU A 67 19.16 -4.67 -12.58
CA LEU A 67 20.04 -3.59 -12.19
C LEU A 67 21.06 -3.46 -13.32
N ALA A 68 21.02 -2.34 -14.04
CA ALA A 68 21.76 -2.15 -15.27
C ALA A 68 23.14 -2.74 -15.10
N THR A 69 23.45 -3.79 -15.87
CA THR A 69 24.80 -4.31 -15.95
C THR A 69 25.64 -3.16 -16.49
N VAL A 70 26.28 -2.41 -15.60
CA VAL A 70 27.32 -1.47 -15.97
C VAL A 70 28.45 -2.35 -16.49
N HIS A 71 28.44 -2.58 -17.82
CA HIS A 71 29.63 -3.03 -18.51
C HIS A 71 30.63 -1.89 -18.38
N THR A 72 31.53 -1.97 -17.40
CA THR A 72 32.72 -1.13 -17.37
C THR A 72 33.50 -1.43 -18.65
N ASN A 73 33.50 -0.51 -19.59
CA ASN A 73 34.43 -0.57 -20.70
C ASN A 73 35.81 -0.20 -20.13
N ILE A 74 36.68 -1.19 -20.07
CA ILE A 74 38.04 -1.15 -19.52
C ILE A 74 39.01 -0.38 -20.44
N LYS A 75 38.52 0.61 -21.20
CA LYS A 75 39.36 1.46 -22.03
C LYS A 75 39.19 2.90 -21.56
N GLY A 76 39.90 3.20 -20.48
CA GLY A 76 40.10 4.55 -20.00
C GLY A 76 40.90 5.35 -21.03
N GLU A 77 40.23 6.30 -21.66
CA GLU A 77 40.83 7.43 -22.37
C GLU A 77 39.75 8.52 -22.52
N ILE A 78 39.90 9.60 -21.75
CA ILE A 78 39.27 10.90 -22.05
C ILE A 78 40.43 11.88 -22.13
N LEU A 79 40.71 12.31 -23.37
CA LEU A 79 41.67 13.32 -23.85
C LEU A 79 43.16 13.07 -23.56
#